data_AF-A0A837I216-F1
#
_entry.id   AF-A0A837I216-F1
#
_cell.length_a   1.000
_cell.length_b   1.000
_cell.length_c   1.000
_cell.angle_alpha   90.00
_cell.angle_beta   90.00
_cell.angle_gamma   90.00
#
_symmetry.space_group_name_H-M   'P 1'
#
loop_
_entity.id
_entity.type
_entity.pdbx_description
1 polymer ?
#
loop_
_entity_poly.entity_id
_entity_poly.type
_entity_poly.pdbx_seq_one_letter_code
_entity_poly.pdbx_strand_id
1 'polypeptide(L)'
;MGAVVGSGCNVRSGYFKSEYIQVAALTAMTHTAMRLGLEKGVAFISVQKARTNIRNLQFAIVKKTFVRNAPFEDSIGEGDPGTNYFGIAMEKLAAMMGTGYRSGHFEGTLRRGESPYRGGLIRQEGDYMVYVGFSGGTQDQDVEISEFGMKMLFPQ
;
A
#
# COMPACT_ATOMS: atom_id res chain seq x y z
N MET A 1 37.03 28.07 -25.20
CA MET A 1 37.53 27.16 -24.13
C MET A 1 36.65 27.43 -22.91
N GLY A 2 35.66 26.63 -22.52
CA GLY A 2 35.53 25.19 -22.58
C GLY A 2 35.48 24.69 -21.14
N ALA A 3 34.29 24.49 -20.59
CA ALA A 3 34.05 23.62 -19.44
C ALA A 3 32.54 23.32 -19.36
N VAL A 4 32.13 22.28 -20.07
CA VAL A 4 30.88 21.56 -19.87
C VAL A 4 31.04 20.80 -18.56
N VAL A 5 30.34 21.21 -17.50
CA VAL A 5 30.33 20.45 -16.24
C VAL A 5 29.11 19.54 -16.25
N GLY A 6 29.39 18.30 -16.63
CA GLY A 6 28.74 17.06 -16.24
C GLY A 6 27.26 17.12 -15.87
N SER A 7 26.41 16.82 -16.86
CA SER A 7 25.12 16.18 -16.63
C SER A 7 25.34 14.83 -15.92
N GLY A 8 25.34 14.87 -14.59
CA GLY A 8 25.25 13.69 -13.75
C GLY A 8 23.92 13.01 -14.02
N CYS A 9 23.93 12.03 -14.91
CA CYS A 9 22.83 11.10 -15.11
C CYS A 9 22.65 10.34 -13.80
N ASN A 10 21.75 10.84 -12.94
CA ASN A 10 21.28 10.13 -11.77
C ASN A 10 20.53 8.89 -12.28
N VAL A 11 21.24 7.77 -12.40
CA VAL A 11 20.65 6.43 -12.50
C VAL A 11 20.07 6.07 -11.13
N ARG A 12 19.15 6.90 -10.61
CA ARG A 12 18.28 6.51 -9.51
C ARG A 12 17.25 5.57 -10.11
N SER A 13 17.56 4.29 -9.94
CA SER A 13 16.97 3.22 -10.69
C SER A 13 15.45 3.18 -10.50
N GLY A 14 14.70 3.14 -11.60
CA GLY A 14 13.24 3.12 -11.59
C GLY A 14 12.67 1.76 -11.19
N TYR A 15 13.19 1.13 -10.13
CA TYR A 15 12.79 -0.22 -9.67
C TYR A 15 11.29 -0.27 -9.44
N PHE A 16 10.74 0.77 -8.80
CA PHE A 16 9.30 0.92 -8.61
C PHE A 16 8.48 0.91 -9.92
N LYS A 17 9.06 1.20 -11.09
CA LYS A 17 8.36 1.14 -12.39
C LYS A 17 8.32 -0.27 -12.97
N SER A 18 9.21 -1.16 -12.51
CA SER A 18 9.26 -2.55 -12.98
C SER A 18 8.11 -3.33 -12.36
N GLU A 19 7.21 -3.84 -13.20
CA GLU A 19 6.12 -4.72 -12.79
C GLU A 19 6.64 -5.96 -12.05
N TYR A 20 7.76 -6.53 -12.50
CA TYR A 20 8.42 -7.65 -11.81
C TYR A 20 8.79 -7.31 -10.36
N ILE A 21 9.34 -6.11 -10.13
CA ILE A 21 9.70 -5.66 -8.78
C ILE A 21 8.44 -5.36 -7.95
N GLN A 22 7.39 -4.80 -8.56
CA GLN A 22 6.10 -4.58 -7.89
C GLN A 22 5.47 -5.91 -7.44
N VAL A 23 5.49 -6.93 -8.30
CA VAL A 23 5.01 -8.29 -7.97
C VAL A 23 5.86 -8.93 -6.88
N ALA A 24 7.19 -8.79 -6.95
CA ALA A 24 8.09 -9.27 -5.90
C ALA A 24 7.82 -8.59 -4.54
N ALA A 25 7.60 -7.26 -4.56
CA ALA A 25 7.24 -6.51 -3.36
C ALA A 25 5.89 -6.96 -2.78
N LEU A 26 4.85 -7.12 -3.60
CA LEU A 26 3.55 -7.65 -3.17
C LEU A 26 3.67 -9.06 -2.58
N THR A 27 4.47 -9.92 -3.20
CA THR A 27 4.73 -11.28 -2.71
C THR A 27 5.42 -11.25 -1.35
N ALA A 28 6.39 -10.36 -1.18
CA ALA A 28 7.08 -10.24 0.09
C ALA A 28 6.20 -9.62 1.18
N MET A 29 5.29 -8.70 0.82
CA MET A 29 4.27 -8.17 1.74
C MET A 29 3.35 -9.28 2.24
N THR A 30 2.83 -10.15 1.36
CA THR A 30 1.96 -11.26 1.78
C THR A 30 2.72 -12.30 2.60
N HIS A 31 3.98 -12.58 2.27
CA HIS A 31 4.84 -13.44 3.09
C HIS A 31 5.11 -12.84 4.47
N THR A 32 5.34 -11.53 4.56
CA THR A 32 5.53 -10.83 5.83
C THR A 32 4.25 -10.88 6.67
N ALA A 33 3.07 -10.67 6.06
CA ALA A 33 1.79 -10.82 6.72
C ALA A 33 1.63 -12.23 7.34
N MET A 34 1.95 -13.28 6.58
CA MET A 34 1.88 -14.66 7.08
C MET A 34 2.87 -14.92 8.23
N ARG A 35 4.08 -14.34 8.17
CA ARG A 35 5.06 -14.42 9.27
C ARG A 35 4.59 -13.73 10.55
N LEU A 36 3.79 -12.69 10.42
CA LEU A 36 3.14 -11.98 11.53
C LEU A 36 1.87 -12.68 12.03
N GLY A 37 1.57 -13.89 11.52
CA GLY A 37 0.41 -14.69 11.94
C GLY A 37 -0.90 -14.32 11.24
N LEU A 38 -0.87 -13.47 10.20
CA LEU A 38 -2.08 -13.09 9.48
C LEU A 38 -2.47 -14.14 8.46
N GLU A 39 -3.73 -14.56 8.50
CA GLU A 39 -4.31 -15.54 7.57
C GLU A 39 -5.17 -14.92 6.47
N LYS A 40 -5.38 -13.61 6.56
CA LYS A 40 -6.30 -12.82 5.74
C LYS A 40 -5.73 -11.43 5.53
N GLY A 41 -6.08 -10.81 4.40
CA GLY A 41 -5.70 -9.44 4.11
C GLY A 41 -5.33 -9.19 2.65
N VAL A 42 -5.14 -7.91 2.33
CA VAL A 42 -4.85 -7.41 0.99
C VAL A 42 -3.69 -6.44 1.05
N ALA A 43 -2.62 -6.77 0.32
CA ALA A 43 -1.54 -5.85 -0.02
C ALA A 43 -1.87 -5.16 -1.34
N PHE A 44 -1.53 -3.89 -1.50
CA PHE A 44 -1.61 -3.20 -2.79
C PHE A 44 -0.39 -2.31 -3.05
N ILE A 45 -0.11 -2.11 -4.32
CA ILE A 45 0.86 -1.15 -4.83
C ILE A 45 0.20 -0.39 -5.98
N SER A 46 0.29 0.94 -5.96
CA SER A 46 -0.09 1.77 -7.09
C SER A 46 1.04 2.69 -7.50
N VAL A 47 1.43 2.65 -8.78
CA VAL A 47 2.48 3.51 -9.34
C VAL A 47 1.88 4.37 -10.43
N GLN A 48 1.71 5.65 -10.12
CA GLN A 48 0.99 6.58 -10.98
C GLN A 48 1.94 7.67 -11.44
N LYS A 49 1.95 7.96 -12.75
CA LYS A 49 2.59 9.18 -13.23
C LYS A 49 1.69 10.36 -12.85
N ALA A 50 2.25 11.41 -12.27
CA ALA A 50 1.54 12.61 -11.88
C ALA A 50 0.69 13.13 -13.04
N ARG A 51 -0.55 13.54 -12.74
CA ARG A 51 -1.52 14.08 -13.70
C ARG A 51 -1.98 13.08 -14.79
N THR A 52 -1.84 11.77 -14.55
CA THR A 52 -2.38 10.72 -15.44
C THR A 52 -3.43 9.87 -14.72
N ASN A 53 -4.25 9.13 -15.48
CA ASN A 53 -5.21 8.18 -14.92
C ASN A 53 -4.50 7.05 -14.16
N ILE A 54 -5.18 6.46 -13.16
CA ILE A 54 -4.71 5.26 -12.46
C ILE A 54 -4.59 4.13 -13.50
N ARG A 55 -3.37 3.71 -13.81
CA ARG A 55 -3.11 2.63 -14.78
C ARG A 55 -2.36 1.44 -14.19
N ASN A 56 -1.69 1.60 -13.06
CA ASN A 56 -0.89 0.54 -12.44
C ASN A 56 -1.30 0.38 -10.98
N LEU A 57 -2.47 -0.20 -10.74
CA LEU A 57 -2.86 -0.69 -9.42
C LEU A 57 -2.73 -2.21 -9.43
N GLN A 58 -1.89 -2.74 -8.56
CA GLN A 58 -1.71 -4.16 -8.33
C GLN A 58 -2.04 -4.49 -6.89
N PHE A 59 -2.54 -5.70 -6.65
CA PHE A 59 -2.80 -6.18 -5.30
C PHE A 59 -2.53 -7.68 -5.18
N ALA A 60 -2.28 -8.12 -3.95
CA ALA A 60 -2.10 -9.52 -3.61
C ALA A 60 -2.88 -9.84 -2.33
N ILE A 61 -3.41 -11.06 -2.26
CA ILE A 61 -4.30 -11.50 -1.18
C ILE A 61 -3.59 -12.55 -0.33
N VAL A 62 -3.61 -12.38 0.99
CA VAL A 62 -3.05 -13.35 1.94
C VAL A 62 -3.94 -14.59 1.98
N LYS A 63 -3.34 -15.77 1.74
CA LYS A 63 -4.01 -17.09 1.69
C LYS A 63 -5.32 -17.12 0.87
N LYS A 64 -5.46 -16.24 -0.14
CA LYS A 64 -6.69 -16.06 -0.94
C LYS A 64 -7.93 -15.61 -0.14
N THR A 65 -7.74 -15.12 1.08
CA THR A 65 -8.81 -14.64 1.97
C THR A 65 -8.71 -13.12 2.15
N PHE A 66 -9.66 -12.39 1.56
CA PHE A 66 -9.75 -10.93 1.64
C PHE A 66 -10.99 -10.44 2.40
N VAL A 67 -11.82 -11.36 2.90
CA VAL A 67 -12.97 -11.08 3.75
C VAL A 67 -12.89 -11.95 4.99
N ARG A 68 -13.17 -11.38 6.16
CA ARG A 68 -13.49 -12.12 7.38
C ARG A 68 -15.00 -12.25 7.44
N ASN A 69 -15.55 -13.46 7.35
CA ASN A 69 -16.98 -13.70 7.52
C ASN A 69 -17.29 -14.01 8.98
N ALA A 70 -18.42 -13.53 9.48
CA ALA A 70 -18.99 -14.03 10.73
C ALA A 70 -19.82 -15.30 10.49
N PRO A 71 -19.98 -16.20 11.48
CA PRO A 71 -19.44 -16.16 12.84
C PRO A 71 -18.35 -17.23 12.98
N PHE A 72 -17.15 -17.02 12.43
CA PHE A 72 -16.05 -17.96 12.64
C PHE A 72 -14.83 -17.30 13.30
N GLU A 73 -14.40 -18.00 14.36
CA GLU A 73 -13.15 -18.01 15.14
C GLU A 73 -12.68 -16.70 15.83
N ASP A 74 -12.98 -15.50 15.30
CA ASP A 74 -12.57 -14.22 15.91
C ASP A 74 -13.69 -13.15 15.88
N SER A 75 -14.97 -13.53 16.02
CA SER A 75 -16.05 -12.53 16.09
C SER A 75 -15.85 -11.65 17.32
N ILE A 76 -15.82 -10.32 17.15
CA ILE A 76 -15.64 -9.36 18.27
C ILE A 76 -16.89 -9.31 19.18
N GLY A 77 -17.95 -10.02 18.80
CA GLY A 77 -19.16 -10.23 19.59
C GLY A 77 -20.32 -10.68 18.70
N GLU A 78 -21.48 -10.90 19.31
CA GLU A 78 -22.74 -11.01 18.57
C GLU A 78 -22.95 -9.75 17.71
N GLY A 79 -23.26 -9.93 16.43
CA GLY A 79 -23.55 -8.83 15.51
C GLY A 79 -22.35 -8.29 14.72
N ASP A 80 -21.15 -8.85 14.87
CA ASP A 80 -20.01 -8.54 13.99
C ASP A 80 -20.32 -9.04 12.56
N PRO A 81 -20.48 -8.16 11.56
CA PRO A 81 -20.80 -8.58 10.19
C PRO A 81 -19.57 -9.13 9.44
N GLY A 82 -18.39 -9.09 10.06
CA GLY A 82 -17.13 -9.41 9.40
C GLY A 82 -16.41 -8.16 8.88
N THR A 83 -15.41 -8.38 8.03
CA THR A 83 -14.55 -7.30 7.52
C THR A 83 -14.16 -7.54 6.08
N ASN A 84 -14.41 -6.57 5.20
CA ASN A 84 -13.93 -6.58 3.82
C ASN A 84 -12.58 -5.87 3.72
N TYR A 85 -11.49 -6.63 3.82
CA TYR A 85 -10.13 -6.08 3.78
C TYR A 85 -9.79 -5.47 2.43
N PHE A 86 -10.35 -6.00 1.33
CA PHE A 86 -10.19 -5.39 0.00
C PHE A 86 -10.82 -4.00 -0.04
N GLY A 87 -12.03 -3.86 0.48
CA GLY A 87 -12.72 -2.57 0.60
C GLY A 87 -11.88 -1.56 1.39
N ILE A 88 -11.41 -1.95 2.57
CA ILE A 88 -10.55 -1.10 3.41
C ILE A 88 -9.23 -0.75 2.70
N ALA A 89 -8.61 -1.69 1.99
CA ALA A 89 -7.36 -1.43 1.25
C ALA A 89 -7.57 -0.39 0.14
N MET A 90 -8.66 -0.52 -0.63
CA MET A 90 -8.99 0.44 -1.70
C MET A 90 -9.39 1.80 -1.15
N GLU A 91 -10.09 1.82 -0.02
CA GLU A 91 -10.40 3.03 0.73
C GLU A 91 -9.12 3.75 1.19
N LYS A 92 -8.15 3.04 1.79
CA LYS A 92 -6.85 3.62 2.16
C LYS A 92 -6.18 4.26 0.94
N LEU A 93 -6.17 3.57 -0.20
CA LEU A 93 -5.64 4.12 -1.45
C LEU A 93 -6.37 5.40 -1.88
N ALA A 94 -7.71 5.37 -1.90
CA ALA A 94 -8.53 6.51 -2.30
C ALA A 94 -8.30 7.73 -1.40
N ALA A 95 -8.24 7.52 -0.08
CA ALA A 95 -7.96 8.58 0.88
C ALA A 95 -6.55 9.17 0.69
N MET A 96 -5.53 8.33 0.46
CA MET A 96 -4.17 8.82 0.17
C MET A 96 -4.11 9.60 -1.14
N MET A 97 -4.82 9.15 -2.18
CA MET A 97 -4.89 9.84 -3.46
C MET A 97 -5.62 11.19 -3.35
N GLY A 98 -6.68 11.25 -2.54
CA GLY A 98 -7.47 12.46 -2.35
C GLY A 98 -6.79 13.53 -1.48
N THR A 99 -5.97 13.09 -0.52
CA THR A 99 -5.40 13.98 0.50
C THR A 99 -3.90 14.23 0.30
N GLY A 100 -3.17 13.32 -0.34
CA GLY A 100 -1.71 13.37 -0.45
C GLY A 100 -0.96 12.93 0.83
N TYR A 101 -1.68 12.52 1.87
CA TYR A 101 -1.10 12.03 3.13
C TYR A 101 -1.09 10.51 3.19
N ARG A 102 -0.32 9.96 4.14
CA ARG A 102 -0.36 8.54 4.49
C ARG A 102 -1.71 8.19 5.11
N SER A 103 -2.18 6.96 4.94
CA SER A 103 -3.45 6.57 5.54
C SER A 103 -3.37 6.66 7.08
N GLY A 104 -4.43 7.15 7.70
CA GLY A 104 -4.51 7.39 9.15
C GLY A 104 -3.71 8.59 9.67
N HIS A 105 -3.12 9.41 8.78
CA HIS A 105 -2.41 10.65 9.14
C HIS A 105 -2.91 11.84 8.30
N PHE A 106 -4.23 11.98 8.20
CA PHE A 106 -4.86 13.01 7.40
C PHE A 106 -4.94 14.34 8.16
N GLU A 107 -4.77 15.45 7.45
CA GLU A 107 -5.10 16.77 7.97
C GLU A 107 -6.58 17.07 7.66
N GLY A 108 -7.41 17.20 8.70
CA GLY A 108 -8.83 17.56 8.56
C GLY A 108 -9.83 16.40 8.71
N THR A 109 -11.06 16.63 8.23
CA THR A 109 -12.18 15.69 8.40
C THR A 109 -12.27 14.70 7.24
N LEU A 110 -12.41 13.42 7.58
CA LEU A 110 -12.62 12.34 6.61
C LEU A 110 -13.98 12.44 5.91
N ARG A 111 -14.01 12.08 4.62
CA ARG A 111 -15.25 12.00 3.84
C ARG A 111 -16.01 10.71 4.18
N ARG A 112 -17.29 10.66 3.78
CA ARG A 112 -18.07 9.42 3.90
C ARG A 112 -17.43 8.32 3.07
N GLY A 113 -17.22 7.16 3.70
CA GLY A 113 -16.53 6.03 3.09
C GLY A 113 -15.00 6.07 3.23
N GLU A 114 -14.46 7.02 3.99
CA GLU A 114 -13.06 7.04 4.41
C GLU A 114 -12.95 6.81 5.93
N SER A 115 -11.81 6.25 6.36
CA SER A 115 -11.56 5.83 7.73
C SER A 115 -10.14 6.22 8.15
N PRO A 116 -9.90 6.40 9.45
CA PRO A 116 -8.59 6.79 9.96
C PRO A 116 -7.61 5.60 10.03
N TYR A 117 -7.89 4.47 9.37
CA TYR A 117 -7.04 3.29 9.47
C TYR A 117 -5.66 3.52 8.84
N ARG A 118 -4.62 3.35 9.66
CA ARG A 118 -3.22 3.33 9.21
C ARG A 118 -2.91 2.10 8.38
N GLY A 119 -1.78 2.12 7.67
CA GLY A 119 -1.32 1.00 6.83
C GLY A 119 -1.18 1.33 5.35
N GLY A 120 -1.34 2.58 4.95
CA GLY A 120 -1.03 3.08 3.61
C GLY A 120 0.11 4.09 3.67
N LEU A 121 1.06 3.94 2.75
CA LEU A 121 2.22 4.80 2.56
C LEU A 121 2.19 5.43 1.17
N ILE A 122 2.72 6.65 1.09
CA ILE A 122 2.86 7.42 -0.14
C ILE A 122 4.30 7.89 -0.29
N ARG A 123 4.83 7.86 -1.51
CA ARG A 123 6.14 8.41 -1.86
C ARG A 123 6.12 9.02 -3.26
N GLN A 124 6.65 10.23 -3.37
CA GLN A 124 6.91 10.86 -4.66
C GLN A 124 8.33 10.56 -5.12
N GLU A 125 8.50 10.16 -6.38
CA GLU A 125 9.81 9.97 -7.03
C GLU A 125 9.77 10.59 -8.44
N GLY A 126 10.31 11.79 -8.58
CA GLY A 126 10.18 12.61 -9.79
C GLY A 126 8.71 12.86 -10.13
N ASP A 127 8.32 12.51 -11.35
CA ASP A 127 6.93 12.65 -11.84
C ASP A 127 6.03 11.49 -11.41
N TYR A 128 6.42 10.64 -10.45
CA TYR A 128 5.63 9.49 -10.04
C TYR A 128 5.18 9.61 -8.60
N MET A 129 3.94 9.22 -8.35
CA MET A 129 3.40 8.95 -7.03
C MET A 129 3.28 7.45 -6.85
N VAL A 130 3.91 6.92 -5.80
CA VAL A 130 3.89 5.52 -5.43
C VAL A 130 3.12 5.38 -4.13
N TYR A 131 2.08 4.55 -4.17
CA TYR A 131 1.25 4.18 -3.04
C TYR A 131 1.50 2.72 -2.72
N VAL A 132 1.70 2.40 -1.45
CA VAL A 132 1.84 1.02 -0.97
C VAL A 132 0.96 0.89 0.24
N GLY A 133 0.21 -0.19 0.37
CA GLY A 133 -0.56 -0.39 1.60
C GLY A 133 -0.95 -1.81 1.84
N PHE A 134 -1.39 -2.06 3.07
CA PHE A 134 -1.88 -3.34 3.52
C PHE A 134 -3.14 -3.16 4.39
N SER A 135 -4.02 -4.15 4.38
CA SER A 135 -5.17 -4.25 5.28
C SER A 135 -5.39 -5.72 5.62
N GLY A 136 -5.36 -6.07 6.90
CA GLY A 136 -5.58 -7.47 7.32
C GLY A 136 -5.23 -7.77 8.77
N GLY A 137 -4.34 -6.97 9.37
CA GLY A 137 -3.92 -7.12 10.76
C GLY A 137 -4.30 -5.94 11.63
N THR A 138 -3.53 -5.75 12.71
CA THR A 138 -3.55 -4.50 13.47
C THR A 138 -2.97 -3.36 12.63
N GLN A 139 -3.30 -2.12 13.00
CA GLN A 139 -2.80 -0.93 12.28
C GLN A 139 -1.26 -0.84 12.25
N ASP A 140 -0.57 -1.30 13.29
CA ASP A 140 0.89 -1.30 13.31
C ASP A 140 1.47 -2.39 12.40
N GLN A 141 0.88 -3.59 12.38
CA GLN A 141 1.25 -4.64 11.42
C GLN A 141 1.01 -4.19 9.97
N ASP A 142 -0.12 -3.54 9.69
CA ASP A 142 -0.44 -3.03 8.37
C ASP A 142 0.62 -2.00 7.90
N VAL A 143 1.11 -1.14 8.81
CA VAL A 143 2.20 -0.19 8.52
C VAL A 143 3.52 -0.93 8.28
N GLU A 144 3.90 -1.86 9.16
CA GLU A 144 5.14 -2.63 9.04
C GLU A 144 5.23 -3.37 7.70
N ILE A 145 4.16 -4.07 7.30
CA ILE A 145 4.08 -4.79 6.02
C ILE A 145 4.23 -3.83 4.85
N SER A 146 3.59 -2.65 4.93
CA SER A 146 3.66 -1.63 3.89
C SER A 146 5.05 -1.00 3.77
N GLU A 147 5.72 -0.77 4.88
CA GLU A 147 7.10 -0.28 4.89
C GLU A 147 8.05 -1.29 4.25
N PHE A 148 7.84 -2.58 4.49
CA PHE A 148 8.63 -3.64 3.85
C PHE A 148 8.46 -3.61 2.33
N GLY A 149 7.22 -3.53 1.83
CA GLY A 149 6.94 -3.39 0.40
C GLY A 149 7.58 -2.13 -0.19
N MET A 150 7.46 -0.99 0.50
CA MET A 150 8.05 0.28 0.06
C MET A 150 9.59 0.20 -0.03
N LYS A 151 10.26 -0.44 0.94
CA LYS A 151 11.72 -0.64 0.91
C LYS A 151 12.19 -1.44 -0.30
N MET A 152 11.40 -2.41 -0.77
CA MET A 152 11.74 -3.18 -1.98
C MET A 152 11.63 -2.37 -3.28
N LEU A 153 10.69 -1.42 -3.35
CA LEU A 153 10.55 -0.53 -4.50
C LEU A 153 11.66 0.52 -4.56
N PHE A 154 12.27 0.84 -3.42
CA PHE A 154 13.30 1.86 -3.25
C PHE A 154 14.45 1.34 -2.36
N PRO A 155 15.26 0.38 -2.87
CA PRO A 155 16.42 -0.11 -2.15
C PRO A 155 17.42 1.05 -1.90
N GLN A 156 18.01 1.07 -0.70
CA GLN A 156 19.06 2.02 -0.32
C GLN A 156 20.42 1.60 -0.87
#